data_AF-A0A2N1N045-F1
#
_entry.id   AF-A0A2N1N045-F1
#
_cell.length_a   1.000
_cell.length_b   1.000
_cell.length_c   1.000
_cell.angle_alpha   90.00
_cell.angle_beta   90.00
_cell.angle_gamma   90.00
#
_symmetry.space_group_name_H-M   'P 1'
#
loop_
_entity.id
_entity.type
_entity.pdbx_description
1 polymer ?
#
loop_
_entity_poly.entity_id
_entity_poly.type
_entity_poly.pdbx_seq_one_letter_code
_entity_poly.pdbx_strand_id
1 'polypeptide(L)'
;MTEVLYFLVYWLINNNVNSSSQLYGNIHEINNERILLNIILTRLSEKSKFIRQEIYKLFVRECSNISYLDLWEVRHPIYQFSGVEICLLNLNEVDCKSCLETSLFYGIAHICKLIEKIYIEFNYDNIGLAKLIKTQKQIQ
;
A
#
# COMPACT_ATOMS: atom_id res chain seq x y z
N MET A 1 -7.40 15.86 5.59
CA MET A 1 -6.42 14.76 5.61
C MET A 1 -5.36 14.88 4.50
N THR A 2 -5.41 15.91 3.64
CA THR A 2 -4.55 16.02 2.45
C THR A 2 -3.28 16.85 2.67
N GLU A 3 -3.29 17.86 3.55
CA GLU A 3 -2.15 18.81 3.63
C GLU A 3 -0.87 18.20 4.19
N VAL A 4 -0.93 17.42 5.28
CA VAL A 4 0.29 16.86 5.91
C VAL A 4 0.99 15.86 4.97
N LEU A 5 0.21 14.99 4.32
CA LEU A 5 0.75 14.03 3.36
C LEU A 5 1.28 14.76 2.11
N TYR A 6 0.57 15.80 1.65
CA TYR A 6 1.01 16.65 0.54
C TYR A 6 2.32 17.37 0.85
N PHE A 7 2.46 17.97 2.04
CA PHE A 7 3.69 18.63 2.47
C PHE A 7 4.85 17.65 2.64
N LEU A 8 4.59 16.44 3.16
CA LEU A 8 5.61 15.41 3.28
C LEU A 8 6.09 14.94 1.89
N VAL A 9 5.15 14.70 0.97
CA VAL A 9 5.44 14.32 -0.42
C VAL A 9 6.17 15.45 -1.14
N TYR A 10 5.70 16.69 -1.02
CA TYR A 10 6.32 17.89 -1.60
C TYR A 10 7.74 18.12 -1.05
N TRP A 11 7.93 17.92 0.26
CA TRP A 11 9.25 18.01 0.90
C TRP A 11 10.18 16.90 0.40
N LEU A 12 9.72 15.65 0.30
CA LEU A 12 10.50 14.52 -0.22
C LEU A 12 10.87 14.69 -1.71
N ILE A 13 9.98 15.27 -2.52
CA ILE A 13 10.23 15.57 -3.94
C ILE A 13 11.28 16.68 -4.07
N ASN A 14 11.16 17.77 -3.31
CA ASN A 14 12.03 18.94 -3.46
C ASN A 14 13.41 18.78 -2.80
N ASN A 15 13.61 17.79 -1.95
CA ASN A 15 14.92 17.44 -1.39
C ASN A 15 15.67 16.37 -2.21
N ASN A 16 15.30 16.20 -3.48
CA ASN A 16 16.12 15.59 -4.54
C ASN A 16 16.52 14.11 -4.32
N VAL A 17 15.52 13.24 -4.14
CA VAL A 17 15.71 11.79 -4.27
C VAL A 17 15.29 11.33 -5.67
N ASN A 18 16.20 11.59 -6.62
CA ASN A 18 16.40 11.07 -7.99
C ASN A 18 15.24 10.91 -9.00
N SER A 19 15.65 11.22 -10.24
CA SER A 19 14.92 11.43 -11.48
C SER A 19 14.38 10.17 -12.16
N SER A 20 13.08 10.17 -12.49
CA SER A 20 12.56 9.50 -13.69
C SER A 20 11.30 10.21 -14.17
N SER A 21 11.28 10.51 -15.46
CA SER A 21 10.30 11.34 -16.20
C SER A 21 8.91 10.71 -16.34
N GLN A 22 8.66 9.54 -15.76
CA GLN A 22 7.35 8.87 -15.81
C GLN A 22 6.34 9.40 -14.77
N LEU A 23 6.77 10.26 -13.83
CA LEU A 23 5.98 10.64 -12.66
C LEU A 23 5.01 11.82 -12.88
N TYR A 24 5.17 12.63 -13.93
CA TYR A 24 4.24 13.75 -14.18
C TYR A 24 2.82 13.29 -14.54
N GLY A 25 2.66 12.08 -15.09
CA GLY A 25 1.35 11.51 -15.43
C GLY A 25 0.53 11.08 -14.21
N ASN A 26 1.19 10.72 -13.09
CA ASN A 26 0.53 10.07 -11.94
C ASN A 26 0.15 11.06 -10.82
N ILE A 27 0.62 12.31 -10.87
CA ILE A 27 0.40 13.33 -9.81
C ILE A 27 -1.02 13.92 -9.89
N HIS A 28 -1.66 13.89 -11.07
CA HIS A 28 -3.00 14.43 -11.28
C HIS A 28 -4.12 13.59 -10.62
N GLU A 29 -3.83 12.38 -10.13
CA GLU A 29 -4.77 11.48 -9.45
C GLU A 29 -4.62 11.48 -7.91
N ILE A 30 -3.89 12.44 -7.31
CA ILE A 30 -3.86 12.62 -5.85
C ILE A 30 -5.14 13.34 -5.40
N ASN A 31 -6.29 12.72 -5.65
CA ASN A 31 -7.60 13.17 -5.16
C ASN A 31 -8.23 12.04 -4.33
N ASN A 32 -8.22 12.25 -3.01
CA ASN A 32 -9.07 11.69 -1.94
C ASN A 32 -9.43 10.19 -1.83
N GLU A 33 -9.15 9.29 -2.79
CA GLU A 33 -9.61 7.88 -2.67
C GLU A 33 -8.56 6.83 -3.09
N ARG A 34 -7.37 7.22 -3.53
CA ARG A 34 -6.28 6.31 -3.95
C ARG A 34 -4.95 6.77 -3.38
N ILE A 35 -4.63 6.38 -2.14
CA ILE A 35 -3.33 6.70 -1.56
C ILE A 35 -2.29 5.73 -2.13
N LEU A 36 -1.55 6.18 -3.16
CA LEU A 36 -0.44 5.45 -3.76
C LEU A 36 0.79 5.50 -2.85
N LEU A 37 0.80 4.63 -1.83
CA LEU A 37 1.94 4.36 -0.96
C LEU A 37 3.23 4.08 -1.76
N ASN A 38 3.09 3.49 -2.95
CA ASN A 38 4.17 3.13 -3.86
C ASN A 38 5.05 4.30 -4.32
N ILE A 39 4.50 5.50 -4.55
CA ILE A 39 5.32 6.62 -5.07
C ILE A 39 6.32 7.10 -3.99
N ILE A 40 5.92 7.05 -2.73
CA ILE A 40 6.79 7.44 -1.60
C ILE A 40 7.84 6.35 -1.33
N LEU A 41 7.43 5.08 -1.43
CA LEU A 41 8.28 3.93 -1.13
C LEU A 41 9.33 3.63 -2.23
N THR A 42 8.99 3.80 -3.50
CA THR A 42 9.92 3.63 -4.64
C THR A 42 11.11 4.59 -4.58
N ARG A 43 10.90 5.82 -4.11
CA ARG A 43 11.96 6.83 -3.99
C ARG A 43 12.86 6.63 -2.77
N LEU A 44 12.36 6.00 -1.72
CA LEU A 44 13.17 5.68 -0.55
C LEU A 44 14.01 4.45 -0.89
N SER A 45 15.24 4.70 -1.37
CA SER A 45 16.24 3.67 -1.63
C SER A 45 16.28 2.61 -0.51
N GLU A 46 16.75 1.41 -0.82
CA GLU A 46 16.87 0.29 0.15
C GLU A 46 17.56 0.64 1.48
N LYS A 47 18.27 1.78 1.53
CA LYS A 47 19.12 2.23 2.63
C LYS A 47 18.42 2.71 3.91
N SER A 48 17.09 2.75 4.02
CA SER A 48 16.50 2.95 5.35
C SER A 48 15.17 2.24 5.57
N LYS A 49 15.28 0.95 5.87
CA LYS A 49 14.25 0.14 6.52
C LYS A 49 13.45 0.94 7.58
N PHE A 50 14.15 1.76 8.36
CA PHE A 50 13.58 2.61 9.40
C PHE A 50 12.66 3.71 8.86
N ILE A 51 13.06 4.49 7.84
CA ILE A 51 12.21 5.55 7.29
C ILE A 51 10.95 4.96 6.68
N ARG A 52 11.09 3.82 5.99
CA ARG A 52 9.95 3.09 5.44
C ARG A 52 8.97 2.63 6.53
N GLN A 53 9.46 2.16 7.67
CA GLN A 53 8.62 1.81 8.82
C GLN A 53 7.89 3.04 9.39
N GLU A 54 8.57 4.18 9.53
CA GLU A 54 7.95 5.41 10.01
C GLU A 54 6.85 5.92 9.05
N ILE A 55 7.03 5.76 7.74
CA ILE A 55 6.01 6.10 6.76
C ILE A 55 4.81 5.16 6.83
N TYR A 56 5.03 3.85 7.01
CA TYR A 56 3.91 2.93 7.23
C TYR A 56 3.15 3.25 8.52
N LYS A 57 3.85 3.58 9.61
CA LYS A 57 3.20 4.03 10.86
C LYS A 57 2.39 5.29 10.63
N LEU A 58 2.96 6.28 9.93
CA LEU A 58 2.27 7.52 9.61
C LEU A 58 1.04 7.26 8.74
N PHE A 59 1.18 6.45 7.69
CA PHE A 59 0.06 6.05 6.83
C PHE A 59 -1.06 5.40 7.64
N VAL A 60 -0.75 4.40 8.45
CA VAL A 60 -1.76 3.72 9.29
C VAL A 60 -2.42 4.68 10.29
N ARG A 61 -1.67 5.64 10.83
CA ARG A 61 -2.18 6.63 11.79
C ARG A 61 -3.06 7.69 11.14
N GLU A 62 -2.63 8.23 10.01
CA GLU A 62 -3.29 9.36 9.36
C GLU A 62 -4.42 8.92 8.43
N CYS A 63 -4.28 7.77 7.77
CA CYS A 63 -5.25 7.25 6.83
C CYS A 63 -6.24 6.36 7.55
N SER A 64 -7.47 6.84 7.68
CA SER A 64 -8.61 6.01 8.08
C SER A 64 -9.44 5.73 6.84
N ASN A 65 -9.95 4.50 6.70
CA ASN A 65 -10.95 4.17 5.68
C ASN A 65 -10.46 4.25 4.22
N ILE A 66 -9.34 3.60 3.89
CA ILE A 66 -8.91 3.51 2.48
C ILE A 66 -9.75 2.47 1.72
N SER A 67 -10.05 2.74 0.44
CA SER A 67 -10.79 1.81 -0.45
C SER A 67 -9.88 1.03 -1.42
N TYR A 68 -8.67 1.53 -1.67
CA TYR A 68 -7.69 0.92 -2.57
C TYR A 68 -6.29 0.86 -1.92
N LEU A 69 -5.57 -0.26 -2.11
CA LEU A 69 -4.21 -0.46 -1.63
C LEU A 69 -3.31 -1.07 -2.72
N ASP A 70 -2.23 -0.37 -3.03
CA ASP A 70 -1.18 -0.85 -3.92
C ASP A 70 -0.02 -1.45 -3.11
N LEU A 71 0.26 -2.73 -3.34
CA LEU A 71 1.25 -3.52 -2.62
C LEU A 71 2.57 -3.73 -3.36
N TRP A 72 2.76 -3.19 -4.57
CA TRP A 72 3.90 -3.60 -5.41
C TRP A 72 5.27 -3.38 -4.75
N GLU A 73 5.45 -2.28 -4.01
CA GLU A 73 6.70 -2.01 -3.28
C GLU A 73 6.60 -2.27 -1.77
N VAL A 74 5.55 -2.97 -1.34
CA VAL A 74 5.35 -3.29 0.09
C VAL A 74 6.27 -4.43 0.49
N ARG A 75 7.39 -4.06 1.12
CA ARG A 75 8.40 -5.00 1.65
C ARG A 75 8.36 -5.19 3.17
N HIS A 76 7.44 -4.53 3.86
CA HIS A 76 7.27 -4.70 5.31
C HIS A 76 5.84 -5.04 5.66
N PRO A 77 5.66 -5.77 6.77
CA PRO A 77 4.34 -6.19 7.21
C PRO A 77 3.52 -5.00 7.71
N ILE A 78 2.84 -4.31 6.80
CA ILE A 78 1.95 -3.18 7.12
C ILE A 78 0.88 -3.57 8.14
N TYR A 79 0.48 -4.85 8.13
CA TYR A 79 -0.46 -5.47 9.06
C TYR A 79 0.01 -5.53 10.52
N GLN A 80 1.27 -5.18 10.83
CA GLN A 80 1.78 -5.19 12.21
C GLN A 80 1.65 -3.83 12.92
N PHE A 81 1.26 -2.77 12.22
CA PHE A 81 1.18 -1.44 12.83
C PHE A 81 -0.15 -1.22 13.55
N SER A 82 -0.11 -0.61 14.73
CA SER A 82 -1.30 -0.28 15.51
C SER A 82 -2.21 0.68 14.72
N GLY A 83 -3.51 0.36 14.66
CA GLY A 83 -4.50 1.13 13.91
C GLY A 83 -4.75 0.63 12.48
N VAL A 84 -4.02 -0.38 12.01
CA VAL A 84 -4.15 -0.89 10.63
C VAL A 84 -5.55 -1.43 10.34
N GLU A 85 -6.23 -1.99 11.33
CA GLU A 85 -7.61 -2.48 11.19
C GLU A 85 -8.58 -1.36 10.83
N ILE A 86 -8.39 -0.16 11.39
CA ILE A 86 -9.20 1.02 11.09
C ILE A 86 -8.82 1.58 9.71
N CYS A 87 -7.52 1.61 9.41
CA CYS A 87 -7.00 2.05 8.13
C CYS A 87 -7.58 1.23 6.96
N LEU A 88 -7.56 -0.11 7.09
CA LEU A 88 -7.95 -1.06 6.06
C LEU A 88 -9.40 -1.55 6.17
N LEU A 89 -10.21 -0.96 7.05
CA LEU A 89 -11.55 -1.45 7.39
C LEU A 89 -12.46 -1.65 6.17
N ASN A 90 -12.46 -0.68 5.25
CA ASN A 90 -13.28 -0.69 4.04
C ASN A 90 -12.43 -0.85 2.77
N LEU A 91 -11.28 -1.50 2.89
CA LEU A 91 -10.44 -1.82 1.76
C LEU A 91 -11.21 -2.74 0.80
N ASN A 92 -11.46 -2.24 -0.40
CA ASN A 92 -12.25 -2.92 -1.41
C ASN A 92 -11.39 -3.44 -2.58
N GLU A 93 -10.32 -2.72 -2.91
CA GLU A 93 -9.49 -3.01 -4.07
C GLU A 93 -8.01 -3.16 -3.67
N VAL A 94 -7.35 -4.20 -4.18
CA VAL A 94 -5.92 -4.44 -3.95
C VAL A 94 -5.20 -4.67 -5.26
N ASP A 95 -4.04 -4.04 -5.44
CA ASP A 95 -3.13 -4.32 -6.54
C ASP A 95 -1.81 -4.91 -6.00
N CYS A 96 -1.35 -6.03 -6.56
CA CYS A 96 -0.22 -6.76 -6.01
C CYS A 96 0.53 -7.61 -7.04
N LYS A 97 1.75 -8.01 -6.68
CA LYS A 97 2.50 -9.04 -7.39
C LYS A 97 2.40 -10.35 -6.62
N SER A 98 2.18 -11.48 -7.31
CA SER A 98 2.09 -12.78 -6.63
C SER A 98 3.40 -13.20 -5.96
N CYS A 99 4.52 -12.58 -6.37
CA CYS A 99 5.85 -12.81 -5.82
C CYS A 99 6.15 -12.12 -4.48
N LEU A 100 5.23 -11.32 -3.94
CA LEU A 100 5.38 -10.70 -2.62
C LEU A 100 5.43 -11.75 -1.49
N GLU A 101 5.90 -11.35 -0.30
CA GLU A 101 5.98 -12.26 0.83
C GLU A 101 4.62 -12.87 1.19
N THR A 102 4.57 -14.19 1.35
CA THR A 102 3.37 -14.93 1.77
C THR A 102 2.76 -14.39 3.07
N SER A 103 3.59 -13.95 4.02
CA SER A 103 3.19 -13.37 5.31
C SER A 103 2.38 -12.08 5.14
N LEU A 104 2.71 -11.26 4.14
CA LEU A 104 1.96 -10.04 3.81
C LEU A 104 0.51 -10.37 3.49
N PHE A 105 0.29 -11.33 2.60
CA PHE A 105 -1.05 -11.74 2.21
C PHE A 105 -1.82 -12.36 3.36
N TYR A 106 -1.17 -13.15 4.23
CA TYR A 106 -1.84 -13.68 5.43
C TYR A 106 -2.28 -12.58 6.39
N GLY A 107 -1.45 -11.56 6.61
CA GLY A 107 -1.79 -10.42 7.46
C GLY A 107 -2.98 -9.64 6.92
N ILE A 108 -3.00 -9.33 5.62
CA ILE A 108 -4.13 -8.66 4.98
C ILE A 108 -5.37 -9.56 5.02
N ALA A 109 -5.22 -10.85 4.73
CA ALA A 109 -6.33 -11.81 4.78
C ALA A 109 -6.91 -11.95 6.18
N HIS A 110 -6.17 -11.66 7.24
CA HIS A 110 -6.68 -11.66 8.61
C HIS A 110 -7.63 -10.48 8.85
N ILE A 111 -7.25 -9.30 8.37
CA ILE A 111 -7.94 -8.02 8.62
C ILE A 111 -9.08 -7.80 7.61
N CYS A 112 -8.81 -7.91 6.31
CA CYS A 112 -9.71 -7.52 5.23
C CYS A 112 -10.52 -8.72 4.72
N LYS A 113 -11.85 -8.59 4.76
CA LYS A 113 -12.82 -9.63 4.36
C LYS A 113 -13.80 -9.20 3.26
N LEU A 114 -13.70 -7.93 2.85
CA LEU A 114 -14.64 -7.25 1.96
C LEU A 114 -13.94 -6.73 0.69
N ILE A 115 -12.78 -7.29 0.35
CA ILE A 115 -12.11 -6.95 -0.91
C ILE A 115 -12.94 -7.56 -2.05
N GLU A 116 -13.40 -6.75 -2.99
CA GLU A 116 -14.15 -7.19 -4.18
C GLU A 116 -13.24 -7.32 -5.41
N LYS A 117 -12.13 -6.57 -5.48
CA LYS A 117 -11.23 -6.59 -6.65
C LYS A 117 -9.78 -6.80 -6.23
N ILE A 118 -9.13 -7.78 -6.87
CA ILE A 118 -7.70 -8.04 -6.70
C ILE A 118 -7.07 -8.05 -8.09
N TYR A 119 -6.18 -7.08 -8.34
CA TYR A 119 -5.33 -7.03 -9.52
C TYR A 119 -4.01 -7.73 -9.18
N ILE A 120 -3.60 -8.68 -10.04
CA ILE A 120 -2.47 -9.56 -9.77
C ILE A 120 -1.52 -9.55 -10.98
N GLU A 121 -0.31 -9.04 -10.77
CA GLU A 121 0.83 -9.42 -11.62
C GLU A 121 1.29 -10.83 -11.21
N PHE A 122 0.89 -11.83 -11.99
CA PHE A 122 1.16 -13.22 -11.67
C PHE A 122 2.56 -13.64 -12.14
N ASN A 123 3.39 -14.03 -11.18
CA ASN A 123 4.75 -14.54 -11.41
C ASN A 123 4.88 -16.03 -11.02
N TYR A 124 4.39 -16.39 -9.84
CA TYR A 124 4.32 -17.78 -9.35
C TYR A 124 3.23 -17.96 -8.28
N ASP A 125 2.92 -19.21 -7.96
CA ASP A 125 1.92 -19.57 -6.95
C ASP A 125 2.29 -19.05 -5.55
N ASN A 126 1.33 -18.45 -4.88
CA ASN A 126 1.49 -17.95 -3.52
C ASN A 126 0.31 -18.37 -2.65
N ILE A 127 0.58 -19.24 -1.67
CA ILE A 127 -0.44 -19.78 -0.76
C ILE A 127 -1.11 -18.71 0.09
N GLY A 128 -0.39 -17.62 0.41
CA GLY A 128 -0.90 -16.48 1.15
C GLY A 128 -1.90 -15.70 0.30
N LEU A 129 -1.57 -15.44 -0.96
CA LEU A 129 -2.48 -14.80 -1.92
C LEU A 129 -3.72 -15.66 -2.16
N ALA A 130 -3.55 -16.98 -2.33
CA ALA A 130 -4.67 -17.90 -2.44
C ALA A 130 -5.56 -17.87 -1.18
N LYS A 131 -4.97 -17.74 0.01
CA LYS A 131 -5.72 -17.55 1.26
C LYS A 131 -6.46 -16.23 1.27
N LEU A 132 -5.81 -15.13 0.87
CA LEU A 132 -6.43 -13.81 0.76
C LEU A 132 -7.68 -13.84 -0.11
N ILE A 133 -7.57 -14.41 -1.32
CA ILE A 133 -8.71 -14.56 -2.24
C ILE A 133 -9.83 -15.38 -1.59
N LYS A 134 -9.50 -16.56 -1.02
CA LYS A 134 -10.48 -17.45 -0.38
C LYS A 134 -11.20 -16.85 0.83
N THR A 135 -10.61 -15.87 1.51
CA THR A 135 -11.23 -15.24 2.68
C THR A 135 -12.16 -14.10 2.35
N GLN A 136 -12.20 -13.65 1.09
CA GLN A 136 -13.09 -12.56 0.68
C GLN A 136 -14.51 -13.08 0.50
N LYS A 137 -15.48 -12.34 1.03
CA LYS A 137 -16.90 -12.72 0.96
C LYS A 137 -17.55 -12.41 -0.40
N GLN A 138 -16.94 -11.52 -1.18
CA GLN A 138 -17.58 -10.89 -2.34
C GLN A 138 -16.87 -11.19 -3.67
N ILE A 139 -15.73 -11.89 -3.64
CA ILE A 139 -15.07 -12.37 -4.85
C ILE A 139 -15.76 -13.68 -5.25
N GLN A 140 -16.57 -13.62 -6.32
CA GLN A 140 -17.15 -14.80 -6.99
C GLN A 140 -16.23 -15.33 -8.07
#